data_AF-A0A4R5V791-F1
#
_entry.id   AF-A0A4R5V791-F1
#
_cell.length_a   1.000
_cell.length_b   1.000
_cell.length_c   1.000
_cell.angle_alpha   90.00
_cell.angle_beta   90.00
_cell.angle_gamma   90.00
#
_symmetry.space_group_name_H-M   'P 1'
#
loop_
_entity.id
_entity.type
_entity.pdbx_description
1 polymer ?
#
loop_
_entity_poly.entity_id
_entity_poly.type
_entity_poly.pdbx_seq_one_letter_code
_entity_poly.pdbx_strand_id
1 'polypeptide(L)'
;MIVFDNLYLGRDPFQWVFASALNRVTVDLIVSDGPDGLSFSDPGSDLIFTLDGSGLGAGPGGFFGTTDRVVITRPDFPDEIVDITLPTATPLDTLVDTARAVPPPFSIEDLDDFNRVLMPDDSPFPDLSYTGGDGPNVALGFGGDDTFILAGGRDKVFLTPGKDTIDGGPGKDTASAEFLDHSVFIDLRGRRPPGDDAVDAALKSIENAIGSSFDDVVKGNRKSNVIKAGDGNDKISGGAGNDKIFGGAGRDRLDGGGGHDRIDGGRGRDRIEGGRGRDRLDGGDGDDTLDGYGGNDTLTGGFGDDLLIGGRGKDTFVFRSFPDDRSDGTDRIVDFEADKDTIRIVGGSAADLSVTVSGSDTVIDYGDGTIVLEDQTLTRDDITFEFGM
;
A
#
# COMPACT_ATOMS: atom_id res chain seq x y z
N MET A 1 11.00 -7.53 26.94
CA MET A 1 9.68 -7.60 27.61
C MET A 1 9.53 -6.39 28.51
N ILE A 2 8.67 -5.45 28.15
CA ILE A 2 7.65 -4.77 28.97
C ILE A 2 6.99 -3.70 28.06
N VAL A 3 5.66 -3.83 27.96
CA VAL A 3 4.63 -2.94 27.39
C VAL A 3 4.27 -1.86 28.41
N PHE A 4 3.74 -0.69 27.99
CA PHE A 4 2.56 0.06 28.52
C PHE A 4 2.39 1.33 27.64
N ASP A 5 1.25 1.65 26.98
CA ASP A 5 -0.17 1.90 27.35
C ASP A 5 -0.47 3.20 28.13
N ASN A 6 -1.35 4.02 27.52
CA ASN A 6 -2.17 5.15 28.03
C ASN A 6 -1.51 6.47 28.49
N LEU A 7 -1.83 7.59 27.81
CA LEU A 7 -2.36 8.79 28.49
C LEU A 7 -3.24 9.67 27.57
N TYR A 8 -4.50 9.81 27.98
CA TYR A 8 -5.52 10.76 27.50
C TYR A 8 -5.45 12.09 28.29
N LEU A 9 -6.09 13.14 27.73
CA LEU A 9 -6.59 14.44 28.28
C LEU A 9 -5.79 15.69 27.79
N GLY A 10 -6.42 16.76 27.28
CA GLY A 10 -7.82 17.17 27.38
C GLY A 10 -8.23 18.32 26.44
N ARG A 11 -9.52 18.68 26.55
CA ARG A 11 -10.24 19.74 25.82
C ARG A 11 -9.53 21.10 25.88
N ASP A 12 -9.35 21.71 24.70
CA ASP A 12 -9.45 23.17 24.52
C ASP A 12 -10.21 23.47 23.21
N PRO A 13 -11.22 24.35 23.22
CA PRO A 13 -11.83 24.85 22.00
C PRO A 13 -10.91 25.94 21.44
N PHE A 14 -10.52 25.85 20.16
CA PHE A 14 -9.64 26.78 19.46
C PHE A 14 -8.12 26.63 19.71
N GLN A 15 -7.56 25.47 19.38
CA GLN A 15 -6.23 25.36 18.75
C GLN A 15 -6.00 23.91 18.31
N TRP A 16 -5.81 23.69 17.02
CA TRP A 16 -5.37 22.40 16.51
C TRP A 16 -3.84 22.36 16.61
N VAL A 17 -3.33 21.69 17.65
CA VAL A 17 -1.93 21.28 17.74
C VAL A 17 -1.91 19.78 17.47
N PHE A 18 -1.38 19.38 16.32
CA PHE A 18 -1.03 17.98 16.06
C PHE A 18 0.45 17.76 16.32
N ALA A 19 0.74 16.81 17.21
CA ALA A 19 2.05 16.21 17.38
C ALA A 19 1.89 14.69 17.51
N SER A 20 2.42 13.94 16.54
CA SER A 20 3.11 12.62 16.60
C SER A 20 2.89 11.87 15.27
N ALA A 21 3.83 11.15 14.66
CA ALA A 21 5.10 10.61 15.15
C ALA A 21 6.15 10.52 14.01
N LEU A 22 7.29 11.19 14.20
CA LEU A 22 8.68 10.75 13.98
C LEU A 22 9.58 11.94 14.40
N ASN A 23 10.74 11.65 14.98
CA ASN A 23 11.62 12.54 15.74
C ASN A 23 11.65 14.03 15.32
N ARG A 24 11.21 14.91 16.22
CA ARG A 24 11.38 16.36 16.10
C ARG A 24 12.82 16.74 16.43
N VAL A 25 13.59 17.26 15.47
CA VAL A 25 14.84 18.00 15.74
C VAL A 25 14.49 19.48 15.82
N THR A 26 14.85 20.13 16.93
CA THR A 26 14.74 21.59 17.08
C THR A 26 16.15 22.15 17.00
N VAL A 27 16.44 22.99 16.01
CA VAL A 27 17.74 23.67 15.87
C VAL A 27 17.58 25.11 16.33
N ASP A 28 18.27 25.48 17.43
CA ASP A 28 18.42 26.88 17.84
C ASP A 28 19.56 27.53 17.04
N LEU A 29 19.25 28.60 16.32
CA LEU A 29 20.21 29.36 15.50
C LEU A 29 20.97 30.36 16.38
N ILE A 30 22.29 30.20 16.50
CA ILE A 30 23.18 31.27 17.00
C ILE A 30 24.11 31.68 15.85
N VAL A 31 23.91 32.91 15.35
CA VAL A 31 24.76 33.50 14.31
C VAL A 31 25.97 34.17 14.98
N SER A 32 27.18 33.77 14.59
CA SER A 32 28.44 34.39 15.03
C SER A 32 29.24 34.80 13.80
N ASP A 33 29.32 36.11 13.54
CA ASP A 33 30.19 36.67 12.50
C ASP A 33 31.66 36.52 12.88
N GLY A 34 32.39 35.70 12.13
CA GLY A 34 33.83 35.52 12.24
C GLY A 34 34.53 35.55 10.87
N PRO A 35 35.81 35.97 10.81
CA PRO A 35 36.53 36.25 9.56
C PRO A 35 36.89 35.01 8.71
N ASP A 36 36.70 33.81 9.24
CA ASP A 36 37.08 32.55 8.58
C ASP A 36 35.83 31.69 8.32
N GLY A 37 34.92 32.19 7.48
CA GLY A 37 33.77 31.43 6.97
C GLY A 37 32.64 31.14 7.96
N LEU A 38 31.46 30.85 7.41
CA LEU A 38 30.31 30.36 8.16
C LEU A 38 30.56 28.90 8.55
N SER A 39 30.59 28.62 9.86
CA SER A 39 30.64 27.26 10.38
C SER A 39 29.41 26.98 11.23
N PHE A 40 28.86 25.78 11.07
CA PHE A 40 27.70 25.29 11.81
C PHE A 40 28.14 24.05 12.60
N SER A 41 27.87 24.02 13.90
CA SER A 41 28.14 22.84 14.74
C SER A 41 26.96 22.57 15.66
N ASP A 42 26.48 21.32 15.67
CA ASP A 42 25.55 20.80 16.65
C ASP A 42 26.34 20.16 17.80
N PRO A 43 26.11 20.52 19.09
CA PRO A 43 26.76 19.84 20.20
C PRO A 43 26.08 18.49 20.44
N GLY A 44 26.48 17.48 19.66
CA GLY A 44 26.03 16.10 19.85
C GLY A 44 26.02 15.21 18.61
N SER A 45 26.25 15.75 17.41
CA SER A 45 26.36 14.96 16.18
C SER A 45 27.71 15.19 15.46
N ASP A 46 28.25 14.13 14.85
CA ASP A 46 29.54 14.11 14.14
C ASP A 46 29.50 14.76 12.74
N LEU A 47 28.46 15.55 12.41
CA LEU A 47 28.35 16.23 11.12
C LEU A 47 28.94 17.64 11.19
N ILE A 48 29.99 17.88 10.41
CA ILE A 48 30.62 19.20 10.25
C ILE A 48 30.37 19.69 8.84
N PHE A 49 29.74 20.86 8.70
CA PHE A 49 29.58 21.55 7.42
C PHE A 49 30.65 22.63 7.29
N THR A 50 31.46 22.57 6.22
CA THR A 50 32.49 23.57 5.95
C THR A 50 32.27 24.15 4.55
N LEU A 51 32.14 25.48 4.45
CA LEU A 51 32.09 26.20 3.19
C LEU A 51 33.51 26.68 2.86
N ASP A 52 34.13 26.14 1.80
CA ASP A 52 35.46 26.59 1.37
C ASP A 52 35.34 27.91 0.59
N GLY A 53 35.82 28.99 1.20
CA GLY A 53 35.81 30.34 0.65
C GLY A 53 37.00 30.68 -0.25
N SER A 54 37.66 29.71 -0.89
CA SER A 54 38.78 30.00 -1.79
C SER A 54 38.30 30.64 -3.11
N GLY A 55 38.10 31.96 -3.09
CA GLY A 55 37.79 32.76 -4.30
C GLY A 55 37.01 34.05 -4.08
N LEU A 56 36.60 34.36 -2.85
CA LEU A 56 35.70 35.50 -2.57
C LEU A 56 36.42 36.86 -2.70
N GLY A 57 36.43 37.41 -3.91
CA GLY A 57 36.63 38.83 -4.12
C GLY A 57 35.37 39.60 -3.74
N ALA A 58 35.19 39.92 -2.46
CA ALA A 58 34.08 40.72 -1.97
C ALA A 58 34.16 42.16 -2.51
N GLY A 59 33.31 42.50 -3.48
CA GLY A 59 32.90 43.88 -3.76
C GLY A 59 31.80 44.32 -2.79
N PRO A 60 31.68 45.61 -2.45
CA PRO A 60 30.64 46.08 -1.53
C PRO A 60 29.28 45.92 -2.19
N GLY A 61 28.49 44.96 -1.70
CA GLY A 61 27.17 44.64 -2.26
C GLY A 61 26.67 43.21 -2.01
N GLY A 62 27.51 42.27 -1.54
CA GLY A 62 27.03 40.97 -1.04
C GLY A 62 26.22 40.16 -2.05
N PHE A 63 26.75 39.95 -3.25
CA PHE A 63 26.18 39.04 -4.25
C PHE A 63 27.09 37.83 -4.40
N PHE A 64 26.52 36.62 -4.32
CA PHE A 64 27.18 35.39 -4.78
C PHE A 64 27.28 35.40 -6.30
N GLY A 65 28.43 34.96 -6.83
CA GLY A 65 28.68 34.88 -8.26
C GLY A 65 28.05 33.61 -8.84
N THR A 66 27.77 33.60 -10.14
CA THR A 66 27.07 32.52 -10.86
C THR A 66 27.83 31.18 -10.96
N THR A 67 28.88 30.99 -10.16
CA THR A 67 29.78 29.82 -10.22
C THR A 67 30.35 29.48 -8.84
N ASP A 68 29.56 29.63 -7.78
CA ASP A 68 29.98 29.20 -6.45
C ASP A 68 29.69 27.71 -6.26
N ARG A 69 30.69 26.97 -5.74
CA ARG A 69 30.68 25.52 -5.60
C ARG A 69 30.58 25.15 -4.12
N VAL A 70 29.55 24.38 -3.76
CA VAL A 70 29.39 23.86 -2.39
C VAL A 70 29.89 22.43 -2.37
N VAL A 71 30.90 22.14 -1.55
CA VAL A 71 31.46 20.79 -1.39
C VAL A 71 31.06 20.26 -0.02
N ILE A 72 30.26 19.20 0.00
CA ILE A 72 29.90 18.48 1.22
C ILE A 72 30.83 17.28 1.31
N THR A 73 31.62 17.17 2.38
CA THR A 73 32.47 16.00 2.61
C THR A 73 32.01 15.27 3.86
N ARG A 74 31.78 13.96 3.74
CA ARG A 74 31.64 13.07 4.89
C ARG A 74 32.95 12.32 5.12
N PRO A 75 33.39 12.09 6.37
CA PRO A 75 34.61 11.31 6.65
C PRO A 75 34.55 9.88 6.11
N ASP A 76 33.34 9.33 6.01
CA ASP A 76 33.11 7.91 5.69
C ASP A 76 32.98 7.65 4.17
N PHE A 77 32.75 8.71 3.37
CA PHE A 77 32.54 8.65 1.92
C PHE A 77 33.11 9.92 1.27
N PRO A 78 34.43 9.96 0.97
CA PRO A 78 35.13 11.19 0.60
C PRO A 78 34.96 11.62 -0.87
N ASP A 79 34.32 10.82 -1.71
CA ASP A 79 34.33 11.01 -3.18
C ASP A 79 32.97 11.47 -3.78
N GLU A 80 31.97 11.74 -2.95
CA GLU A 80 30.64 12.15 -3.41
C GLU A 80 30.57 13.69 -3.55
N ILE A 81 30.76 14.17 -4.77
CA ILE A 81 30.70 15.60 -5.11
C ILE A 81 29.34 15.90 -5.74
N VAL A 82 28.54 16.75 -5.08
CA VAL A 82 27.26 17.23 -5.60
C VAL A 82 27.43 18.64 -6.15
N ASP A 83 27.37 18.80 -7.48
CA ASP A 83 27.40 20.12 -8.12
C ASP A 83 25.97 20.69 -8.23
N ILE A 84 25.72 21.82 -7.58
CA ILE A 84 24.42 22.53 -7.65
C ILE A 84 24.62 23.82 -8.46
N THR A 85 23.87 23.99 -9.55
CA THR A 85 23.85 25.25 -10.32
C THR A 85 22.63 26.08 -9.93
N LEU A 86 22.84 27.27 -9.39
CA LEU A 86 21.76 28.20 -9.02
C LEU A 86 21.46 29.19 -10.16
N PRO A 87 20.19 29.43 -10.51
CA PRO A 87 19.85 30.48 -11.46
C PRO A 87 19.96 31.85 -10.77
N THR A 88 20.87 32.67 -11.29
CA THR A 88 21.08 34.12 -11.09
C THR A 88 20.40 34.80 -9.89
N ALA A 89 21.23 35.26 -8.96
CA ALA A 89 21.03 36.33 -7.95
C ALA A 89 19.71 36.29 -7.16
N THR A 90 19.62 35.33 -6.23
CA THR A 90 18.58 35.29 -5.18
C THR A 90 19.15 35.86 -3.86
N PRO A 91 18.46 36.80 -3.18
CA PRO A 91 18.88 37.31 -1.86
C PRO A 91 18.86 36.23 -0.76
N LEU A 92 19.73 36.39 0.24
CA LEU A 92 20.08 35.43 1.31
C LEU A 92 18.88 34.99 2.19
N ASP A 93 17.84 35.82 2.30
CA ASP A 93 16.70 35.55 3.19
C ASP A 93 15.85 34.35 2.73
N THR A 94 15.97 33.94 1.46
CA THR A 94 15.22 32.81 0.88
C THR A 94 15.86 31.44 1.20
N LEU A 95 17.07 31.40 1.76
CA LEU A 95 17.83 30.15 1.97
C LEU A 95 17.54 29.48 3.32
N VAL A 96 17.02 30.23 4.30
CA VAL A 96 16.76 29.72 5.66
C VAL A 96 15.52 28.83 5.71
N ASP A 97 14.54 29.05 4.82
CA ASP A 97 13.32 28.22 4.74
C ASP A 97 13.54 26.88 4.01
N THR A 98 14.57 26.76 3.17
CA THR A 98 14.82 25.54 2.40
C THR A 98 15.47 24.43 3.22
N ALA A 99 16.15 24.75 4.33
CA ALA A 99 16.89 23.78 5.13
C ALA A 99 16.04 23.03 6.19
N ARG A 100 14.78 23.44 6.41
CA ARG A 100 13.86 22.79 7.37
C ARG A 100 13.11 21.57 6.81
N ALA A 101 13.33 21.21 5.54
CA ALA A 101 12.46 20.31 4.78
C ALA A 101 13.06 18.94 4.41
N VAL A 102 14.02 18.41 5.18
CA VAL A 102 14.56 17.06 4.90
C VAL A 102 14.42 16.13 6.10
N PRO A 103 13.52 15.11 6.04
CA PRO A 103 13.67 13.88 6.81
C PRO A 103 14.29 12.75 5.94
N PRO A 104 15.17 11.88 6.46
CA PRO A 104 15.64 10.67 5.76
C PRO A 104 14.84 9.41 6.22
N PRO A 105 14.95 8.24 5.57
CA PRO A 105 15.52 7.94 4.25
C PRO A 105 14.52 7.19 3.33
N PHE A 106 14.34 7.65 2.09
CA PHE A 106 14.09 6.77 0.95
C PHE A 106 14.78 7.37 -0.27
N SER A 107 15.49 6.54 -1.03
CA SER A 107 16.35 6.94 -2.15
C SER A 107 15.53 7.47 -3.33
N ILE A 108 15.74 8.75 -3.63
CA ILE A 108 15.33 9.44 -4.85
C ILE A 108 16.34 9.07 -5.96
N GLU A 109 16.43 7.79 -6.34
CA GLU A 109 17.28 7.37 -7.47
C GLU A 109 16.49 7.04 -8.75
N ASP A 110 15.16 7.17 -8.73
CA ASP A 110 14.31 7.03 -9.92
C ASP A 110 13.61 8.35 -10.33
N LEU A 111 13.94 9.51 -9.74
CA LEU A 111 13.22 10.77 -10.00
C LEU A 111 13.77 11.66 -11.13
N ASP A 112 14.65 11.17 -11.99
CA ASP A 112 15.26 11.99 -13.06
C ASP A 112 14.29 12.40 -14.19
N ASP A 113 12.99 12.05 -14.12
CA ASP A 113 11.97 12.44 -15.11
C ASP A 113 10.71 13.16 -14.53
N PHE A 114 10.67 13.55 -13.24
CA PHE A 114 9.45 14.10 -12.61
C PHE A 114 9.36 15.64 -12.61
N ASN A 115 8.30 16.17 -13.24
CA ASN A 115 7.85 17.56 -13.05
C ASN A 115 7.34 17.78 -11.62
N ARG A 116 7.89 18.79 -10.92
CA ARG A 116 7.55 19.18 -9.54
C ARG A 116 6.25 20.00 -9.43
N VAL A 117 5.51 19.84 -8.33
CA VAL A 117 4.30 20.61 -7.98
C VAL A 117 4.65 21.82 -7.10
N LEU A 118 4.04 22.99 -7.36
CA LEU A 118 4.24 24.29 -6.68
C LEU A 118 3.00 24.67 -5.84
N MET A 119 3.23 25.36 -4.71
CA MET A 119 2.23 25.93 -3.77
C MET A 119 2.04 27.45 -3.94
N PRO A 120 0.89 28.00 -3.49
CA PRO A 120 0.92 29.29 -2.77
C PRO A 120 -0.01 29.39 -1.54
N ASP A 121 0.59 29.85 -0.42
CA ASP A 121 0.17 30.87 0.56
C ASP A 121 -1.29 30.92 1.12
N ASP A 122 -1.43 30.60 2.42
CA ASP A 122 -2.42 31.03 3.44
C ASP A 122 -3.92 31.25 3.11
N SER A 123 -4.45 30.66 2.03
CA SER A 123 -5.89 30.52 1.78
C SER A 123 -6.44 29.23 2.45
N PRO A 124 -7.75 29.14 2.82
CA PRO A 124 -8.38 27.81 2.87
C PRO A 124 -8.01 27.10 1.58
N PHE A 125 -7.40 25.91 1.70
CA PHE A 125 -6.61 25.24 0.67
C PHE A 125 -7.09 25.55 -0.76
N PRO A 126 -6.29 26.24 -1.60
CA PRO A 126 -6.75 26.70 -2.90
C PRO A 126 -6.96 25.52 -3.86
N ASP A 127 -8.05 25.55 -4.61
CA ASP A 127 -8.33 24.61 -5.70
C ASP A 127 -7.18 24.62 -6.74
N LEU A 128 -6.50 23.49 -6.89
CA LEU A 128 -5.43 23.27 -7.86
C LEU A 128 -6.00 22.75 -9.18
N SER A 129 -5.46 23.23 -10.29
CA SER A 129 -5.69 22.63 -11.61
C SER A 129 -4.36 22.23 -12.25
N TYR A 130 -4.20 20.94 -12.56
CA TYR A 130 -3.01 20.39 -13.17
C TYR A 130 -3.35 19.58 -14.43
N THR A 131 -2.55 19.79 -15.48
CA THR A 131 -2.57 18.95 -16.68
C THR A 131 -1.18 18.33 -16.88
N GLY A 132 -1.15 17.01 -16.87
CA GLY A 132 0.00 16.14 -17.07
C GLY A 132 0.46 16.05 -18.52
N GLY A 133 1.65 15.50 -18.69
CA GLY A 133 2.20 15.14 -20.01
C GLY A 133 2.00 13.67 -20.31
N ASP A 134 2.37 13.20 -21.51
CA ASP A 134 2.16 11.80 -21.95
C ASP A 134 3.05 10.73 -21.25
N GLY A 135 3.79 11.12 -20.21
CA GLY A 135 4.63 10.23 -19.40
C GLY A 135 4.12 10.12 -17.97
N PRO A 136 4.66 9.19 -17.15
CA PRO A 136 4.19 8.98 -15.78
C PRO A 136 4.15 10.26 -14.94
N ASN A 137 3.06 10.49 -14.23
CA ASN A 137 2.86 11.64 -13.35
C ASN A 137 2.55 11.22 -11.92
N VAL A 138 2.97 12.06 -10.96
CA VAL A 138 2.56 11.96 -9.56
C VAL A 138 1.88 13.25 -9.15
N ALA A 139 0.65 13.16 -8.64
CA ALA A 139 -0.22 14.30 -8.34
C ALA A 139 -0.68 14.33 -6.87
N LEU A 140 -0.80 15.55 -6.31
CA LEU A 140 -1.16 15.85 -4.92
C LEU A 140 -1.95 17.16 -4.85
N GLY A 141 -3.17 17.13 -4.30
CA GLY A 141 -4.14 18.26 -4.31
C GLY A 141 -4.13 19.20 -3.10
N PHE A 142 -3.79 18.70 -1.91
CA PHE A 142 -4.08 19.37 -0.64
C PHE A 142 -5.60 19.51 -0.39
N GLY A 143 -6.02 20.30 0.59
CA GLY A 143 -7.41 20.25 1.10
C GLY A 143 -8.49 20.94 0.25
N GLY A 144 -8.17 21.42 -0.96
CA GLY A 144 -9.05 22.19 -1.84
C GLY A 144 -9.86 21.30 -2.78
N ASP A 145 -10.74 21.88 -3.60
CA ASP A 145 -11.47 21.11 -4.63
C ASP A 145 -10.61 21.05 -5.90
N ASP A 146 -9.80 20.00 -6.06
CA ASP A 146 -8.74 19.98 -7.07
C ASP A 146 -9.18 19.35 -8.40
N THR A 147 -8.47 19.67 -9.48
CA THR A 147 -8.67 19.09 -10.82
C THR A 147 -7.35 18.60 -11.42
N PHE A 148 -7.24 17.29 -11.63
CA PHE A 148 -6.10 16.63 -12.24
C PHE A 148 -6.48 15.97 -13.57
N ILE A 149 -5.75 16.27 -14.63
CA ILE A 149 -5.87 15.60 -15.94
C ILE A 149 -4.48 15.08 -16.31
N LEU A 150 -4.21 13.78 -16.16
CA LEU A 150 -2.84 13.23 -16.18
C LEU A 150 -2.36 12.78 -17.57
N ALA A 151 -3.24 12.84 -18.58
CA ALA A 151 -2.93 12.49 -19.96
C ALA A 151 -2.44 11.03 -20.11
N GLY A 152 -1.37 10.76 -20.86
CA GLY A 152 -0.88 9.41 -21.06
C GLY A 152 0.11 9.02 -19.97
N GLY A 153 0.18 7.75 -19.58
CA GLY A 153 1.20 7.34 -18.63
C GLY A 153 0.84 6.16 -17.75
N ARG A 154 1.54 6.05 -16.64
CA ARG A 154 1.14 5.22 -15.50
C ARG A 154 1.23 6.15 -14.31
N ASP A 155 0.10 6.69 -13.94
CA ASP A 155 0.06 7.84 -13.07
C ASP A 155 -0.36 7.44 -11.65
N LYS A 156 0.07 8.21 -10.67
CA LYS A 156 -0.34 8.05 -9.28
C LYS A 156 -0.81 9.38 -8.72
N VAL A 157 -2.05 9.42 -8.26
CA VAL A 157 -2.60 10.56 -7.54
C VAL A 157 -2.84 10.16 -6.10
N PHE A 158 -2.39 10.97 -5.15
CA PHE A 158 -2.83 10.77 -3.77
C PHE A 158 -4.08 11.58 -3.53
N LEU A 159 -5.06 10.92 -2.93
CA LEU A 159 -6.32 11.51 -2.56
C LEU A 159 -6.11 12.43 -1.37
N THR A 160 -6.69 13.61 -1.44
CA THR A 160 -6.61 14.62 -0.40
C THR A 160 -8.01 15.09 -0.03
N PRO A 161 -8.18 15.78 1.11
CA PRO A 161 -9.48 16.32 1.44
C PRO A 161 -9.98 17.29 0.36
N GLY A 162 -11.27 17.31 0.09
CA GLY A 162 -11.87 18.16 -0.94
C GLY A 162 -12.67 17.38 -1.97
N LYS A 163 -13.34 18.14 -2.84
CA LYS A 163 -14.21 17.64 -3.91
C LYS A 163 -13.41 17.56 -5.21
N ASP A 164 -12.48 16.63 -5.27
CA ASP A 164 -11.57 16.51 -6.42
C ASP A 164 -12.24 15.96 -7.68
N THR A 165 -11.65 16.30 -8.83
CA THR A 165 -11.92 15.73 -10.15
C THR A 165 -10.62 15.22 -10.75
N ILE A 166 -10.52 13.91 -10.95
CA ILE A 166 -9.28 13.26 -11.38
C ILE A 166 -9.56 12.47 -12.65
N ASP A 167 -8.84 12.76 -13.74
CA ASP A 167 -8.81 11.95 -14.95
C ASP A 167 -7.39 11.43 -15.20
N GLY A 168 -7.19 10.12 -15.00
CA GLY A 168 -5.90 9.46 -15.26
C GLY A 168 -5.53 9.42 -16.74
N GLY A 169 -6.50 9.57 -17.65
CA GLY A 169 -6.28 9.46 -19.09
C GLY A 169 -5.88 8.05 -19.54
N PRO A 170 -5.19 7.89 -20.69
CA PRO A 170 -4.73 6.58 -21.14
C PRO A 170 -3.57 6.04 -20.31
N GLY A 171 -3.78 4.93 -19.62
CA GLY A 171 -2.71 4.39 -18.80
C GLY A 171 -3.12 3.23 -17.93
N LYS A 172 -2.29 2.99 -16.92
CA LYS A 172 -2.67 2.21 -15.74
C LYS A 172 -2.46 3.11 -14.54
N ASP A 173 -3.53 3.73 -14.10
CA ASP A 173 -3.45 4.87 -13.20
C ASP A 173 -3.98 4.49 -11.82
N THR A 174 -3.43 5.11 -10.79
CA THR A 174 -3.60 4.70 -9.39
C THR A 174 -4.08 5.86 -8.54
N ALA A 175 -5.23 5.70 -7.89
CA ALA A 175 -5.64 6.55 -6.78
C ALA A 175 -5.11 5.96 -5.46
N SER A 176 -4.46 6.78 -4.63
CA SER A 176 -3.85 6.34 -3.37
C SER A 176 -4.35 7.13 -2.17
N ALA A 177 -4.84 6.42 -1.16
CA ALA A 177 -5.25 6.94 0.15
C ALA A 177 -4.24 6.63 1.26
N GLU A 178 -3.05 6.14 0.92
CA GLU A 178 -2.09 5.54 1.89
C GLU A 178 -1.60 6.48 3.00
N PHE A 179 -1.79 7.80 2.84
CA PHE A 179 -1.40 8.82 3.82
C PHE A 179 -2.58 9.44 4.57
N LEU A 180 -3.80 8.96 4.32
CA LEU A 180 -4.99 9.43 5.01
C LEU A 180 -5.11 8.74 6.37
N ASP A 181 -5.51 9.51 7.37
CA ASP A 181 -5.60 9.11 8.78
C ASP A 181 -7.02 8.67 9.17
N HIS A 182 -7.82 8.27 8.19
CA HIS A 182 -9.21 7.84 8.32
C HIS A 182 -9.60 6.91 7.16
N SER A 183 -10.70 6.18 7.36
CA SER A 183 -11.30 5.32 6.34
C SER A 183 -11.73 6.11 5.10
N VAL A 184 -11.56 5.53 3.93
CA VAL A 184 -11.94 6.13 2.65
C VAL A 184 -12.92 5.29 1.84
N PHE A 185 -13.67 5.96 0.97
CA PHE A 185 -14.46 5.31 -0.07
C PHE A 185 -13.88 5.62 -1.45
N ILE A 186 -13.36 4.61 -2.14
CA ILE A 186 -12.78 4.73 -3.49
C ILE A 186 -13.71 4.03 -4.49
N ASP A 187 -14.21 4.75 -5.49
CA ASP A 187 -15.07 4.18 -6.55
C ASP A 187 -14.48 4.43 -7.95
N LEU A 188 -13.80 3.41 -8.47
CA LEU A 188 -13.13 3.44 -9.77
C LEU A 188 -14.11 3.44 -10.96
N ARG A 189 -15.42 3.38 -10.72
CA ARG A 189 -16.46 3.49 -11.76
C ARG A 189 -16.78 4.95 -12.09
N GLY A 190 -16.13 5.88 -11.39
CA GLY A 190 -16.27 7.33 -11.57
C GLY A 190 -17.57 7.91 -11.05
N ARG A 191 -18.19 7.23 -10.10
CA ARG A 191 -19.28 7.81 -9.32
C ARG A 191 -18.68 8.52 -8.13
N ARG A 192 -19.17 9.71 -7.84
CA ARG A 192 -18.87 10.31 -6.54
C ARG A 192 -19.38 9.44 -5.40
N PRO A 193 -18.58 9.24 -4.35
CA PRO A 193 -19.07 8.71 -3.08
C PRO A 193 -20.35 9.44 -2.64
N PRO A 194 -21.39 8.72 -2.17
CA PRO A 194 -22.54 9.37 -1.58
C PRO A 194 -22.21 9.84 -0.15
N GLY A 195 -22.00 11.13 0.04
CA GLY A 195 -21.72 11.73 1.36
C GLY A 195 -21.00 13.07 1.25
N ASP A 196 -20.82 13.76 2.37
CA ASP A 196 -19.85 14.86 2.51
C ASP A 196 -18.59 14.32 3.22
N ASP A 197 -18.09 13.17 2.77
CA ASP A 197 -16.84 12.61 3.28
C ASP A 197 -15.70 13.59 2.98
N ALA A 198 -14.68 13.63 3.85
CA ALA A 198 -13.59 14.58 3.72
C ALA A 198 -12.87 14.46 2.36
N VAL A 199 -12.86 13.26 1.77
CA VAL A 199 -12.22 12.93 0.49
C VAL A 199 -13.30 12.48 -0.51
N ASP A 200 -13.76 13.40 -1.36
CA ASP A 200 -14.84 13.17 -2.34
C ASP A 200 -14.33 13.36 -3.77
N ALA A 201 -13.48 12.42 -4.20
CA ALA A 201 -12.86 12.43 -5.52
C ALA A 201 -13.73 11.77 -6.60
N ALA A 202 -14.01 12.49 -7.68
CA ALA A 202 -14.58 11.94 -8.90
C ALA A 202 -13.47 11.34 -9.78
N LEU A 203 -13.35 10.02 -9.77
CA LEU A 203 -12.26 9.30 -10.45
C LEU A 203 -12.65 8.86 -11.86
N LYS A 204 -11.88 9.29 -12.86
CA LYS A 204 -12.06 8.90 -14.26
C LYS A 204 -10.76 8.31 -14.78
N SER A 205 -10.89 7.25 -15.58
CA SER A 205 -9.74 6.55 -16.18
C SER A 205 -8.70 6.15 -15.12
N ILE A 206 -9.15 5.68 -13.95
CA ILE A 206 -8.30 5.11 -12.91
C ILE A 206 -8.57 3.61 -12.83
N GLU A 207 -7.52 2.80 -12.84
CA GLU A 207 -7.60 1.33 -12.79
C GLU A 207 -7.19 0.75 -11.44
N ASN A 208 -6.41 1.45 -10.64
CA ASN A 208 -5.85 0.91 -9.41
C ASN A 208 -6.22 1.77 -8.21
N ALA A 209 -6.29 1.13 -7.05
CA ALA A 209 -6.58 1.77 -5.78
C ALA A 209 -5.60 1.28 -4.72
N ILE A 210 -5.15 2.20 -3.88
CA ILE A 210 -4.47 1.91 -2.61
C ILE A 210 -5.31 2.57 -1.52
N GLY A 211 -5.77 1.79 -0.54
CA GLY A 211 -6.47 2.29 0.63
C GLY A 211 -5.53 2.92 1.65
N SER A 212 -6.10 3.24 2.81
CA SER A 212 -5.46 3.80 3.99
C SER A 212 -5.01 2.69 4.94
N SER A 213 -4.90 3.00 6.24
CA SER A 213 -4.65 2.01 7.30
C SER A 213 -5.90 1.77 8.17
N PHE A 214 -7.07 2.12 7.64
CA PHE A 214 -8.36 2.07 8.32
C PHE A 214 -9.39 1.33 7.47
N ASP A 215 -10.53 1.00 8.07
CA ASP A 215 -11.64 0.27 7.44
C ASP A 215 -12.20 0.97 6.17
N ASP A 216 -11.66 0.62 5.01
CA ASP A 216 -11.95 1.25 3.73
C ASP A 216 -13.05 0.54 2.95
N VAL A 217 -13.61 1.26 1.97
CA VAL A 217 -14.51 0.70 0.97
C VAL A 217 -13.98 1.01 -0.42
N VAL A 218 -13.55 -0.02 -1.15
CA VAL A 218 -13.07 0.13 -2.53
C VAL A 218 -13.97 -0.61 -3.51
N LYS A 219 -14.36 0.06 -4.58
CA LYS A 219 -15.12 -0.50 -5.70
C LYS A 219 -14.33 -0.34 -6.98
N GLY A 220 -13.86 -1.46 -7.50
CA GLY A 220 -13.29 -1.58 -8.84
C GLY A 220 -14.34 -1.36 -9.93
N ASN A 221 -13.88 -1.45 -11.17
CA ASN A 221 -14.66 -1.12 -12.35
C ASN A 221 -14.86 -2.33 -13.27
N ARG A 222 -14.79 -2.14 -14.58
CA ARG A 222 -15.01 -3.21 -15.58
C ARG A 222 -13.71 -3.66 -16.23
N LYS A 223 -12.59 -3.04 -15.86
CA LYS A 223 -11.24 -3.32 -16.33
C LYS A 223 -10.54 -4.11 -15.22
N SER A 224 -9.45 -4.78 -15.58
CA SER A 224 -8.52 -5.34 -14.59
C SER A 224 -7.99 -4.26 -13.65
N ASN A 225 -8.31 -4.40 -12.38
CA ASN A 225 -7.88 -3.53 -11.30
C ASN A 225 -6.77 -4.17 -10.46
N VAL A 226 -5.90 -3.34 -9.89
CA VAL A 226 -5.04 -3.73 -8.76
C VAL A 226 -5.48 -2.92 -7.55
N ILE A 227 -5.98 -3.60 -6.54
CA ILE A 227 -6.51 -3.00 -5.32
C ILE A 227 -5.69 -3.51 -4.14
N LYS A 228 -5.12 -2.59 -3.38
CA LYS A 228 -4.47 -2.86 -2.09
C LYS A 228 -5.24 -2.12 -1.02
N ALA A 229 -5.90 -2.82 -0.11
CA ALA A 229 -6.76 -2.15 0.86
C ALA A 229 -5.93 -1.58 2.02
N GLY A 230 -5.09 -2.39 2.66
CA GLY A 230 -4.11 -1.90 3.64
C GLY A 230 -4.28 -2.59 4.98
N ASP A 231 -4.17 -1.83 6.07
CA ASP A 231 -4.62 -2.30 7.38
C ASP A 231 -6.08 -1.87 7.57
N GLY A 232 -6.84 -2.54 8.43
CA GLY A 232 -8.24 -2.22 8.69
C GLY A 232 -9.18 -3.36 8.29
N ASN A 233 -10.47 -3.23 8.60
CA ASN A 233 -11.49 -4.18 8.16
C ASN A 233 -12.13 -3.68 6.86
N ASP A 234 -11.57 -4.09 5.74
CA ASP A 234 -11.88 -3.51 4.45
C ASP A 234 -13.06 -4.19 3.76
N LYS A 235 -13.72 -3.42 2.89
CA LYS A 235 -14.77 -3.95 2.01
C LYS A 235 -14.45 -3.64 0.56
N ILE A 236 -14.06 -4.67 -0.17
CA ILE A 236 -13.57 -4.56 -1.54
C ILE A 236 -14.48 -5.33 -2.50
N SER A 237 -14.77 -4.71 -3.65
CA SER A 237 -15.40 -5.38 -4.80
C SER A 237 -14.60 -5.05 -6.06
N GLY A 238 -13.98 -6.04 -6.70
CA GLY A 238 -13.20 -5.91 -7.94
C GLY A 238 -14.07 -5.51 -9.12
N GLY A 239 -15.26 -6.10 -9.21
CA GLY A 239 -16.26 -5.75 -10.20
C GLY A 239 -16.21 -6.70 -11.39
N ALA A 240 -15.75 -6.24 -12.54
CA ALA A 240 -15.52 -7.13 -13.67
C ALA A 240 -14.13 -6.88 -14.25
N GLY A 241 -13.55 -7.88 -14.89
CA GLY A 241 -12.14 -7.83 -15.31
C GLY A 241 -11.36 -8.89 -14.53
N ASN A 242 -10.08 -9.04 -14.87
CA ASN A 242 -9.21 -9.96 -14.13
C ASN A 242 -8.47 -9.13 -13.09
N ASP A 243 -8.95 -9.16 -11.85
CA ASP A 243 -8.54 -8.28 -10.78
C ASP A 243 -7.45 -8.91 -9.91
N LYS A 244 -6.68 -8.04 -9.25
CA LYS A 244 -5.77 -8.41 -8.17
C LYS A 244 -6.16 -7.65 -6.92
N ILE A 245 -6.62 -8.36 -5.91
CA ILE A 245 -7.08 -7.79 -4.66
C ILE A 245 -6.18 -8.30 -3.54
N PHE A 246 -5.67 -7.36 -2.74
CA PHE A 246 -4.94 -7.63 -1.52
C PHE A 246 -5.70 -6.95 -0.38
N GLY A 247 -6.26 -7.73 0.55
CA GLY A 247 -6.95 -7.23 1.76
C GLY A 247 -5.94 -6.54 2.66
N GLY A 248 -4.99 -7.32 3.18
CA GLY A 248 -3.91 -6.81 4.00
C GLY A 248 -4.10 -7.28 5.44
N ALA A 249 -4.20 -6.39 6.42
CA ALA A 249 -4.38 -6.83 7.81
C ALA A 249 -5.73 -6.40 8.37
N GLY A 250 -6.53 -7.34 8.85
CA GLY A 250 -7.80 -7.07 9.51
C GLY A 250 -8.81 -8.17 9.24
N ARG A 251 -10.10 -7.87 9.33
CA ARG A 251 -11.14 -8.78 8.84
C ARG A 251 -11.77 -8.17 7.61
N ASP A 252 -11.37 -8.69 6.47
CA ASP A 252 -11.74 -8.15 5.18
C ASP A 252 -12.93 -8.88 4.58
N ARG A 253 -13.64 -8.16 3.72
CA ARG A 253 -14.66 -8.72 2.83
C ARG A 253 -14.26 -8.42 1.40
N LEU A 254 -13.80 -9.44 0.70
CA LEU A 254 -13.23 -9.33 -0.63
C LEU A 254 -14.12 -10.07 -1.64
N ASP A 255 -14.54 -9.38 -2.70
CA ASP A 255 -15.35 -9.93 -3.79
C ASP A 255 -14.65 -9.64 -5.13
N GLY A 256 -14.20 -10.68 -5.83
CA GLY A 256 -13.57 -10.56 -7.16
C GLY A 256 -14.57 -10.12 -8.23
N GLY A 257 -15.80 -10.62 -8.13
CA GLY A 257 -16.90 -10.30 -9.02
C GLY A 257 -16.88 -11.16 -10.29
N GLY A 258 -16.25 -10.72 -11.36
CA GLY A 258 -16.29 -11.48 -12.60
C GLY A 258 -15.08 -11.32 -13.49
N GLY A 259 -14.40 -12.42 -13.75
CA GLY A 259 -13.22 -12.49 -14.58
C GLY A 259 -12.35 -13.64 -14.12
N HIS A 260 -11.04 -13.44 -14.07
CA HIS A 260 -10.11 -14.42 -13.54
C HIS A 260 -9.27 -13.72 -12.50
N ASP A 261 -9.74 -13.78 -11.27
CA ASP A 261 -9.30 -12.92 -10.19
C ASP A 261 -8.21 -13.59 -9.37
N ARG A 262 -7.36 -12.76 -8.76
CA ARG A 262 -6.42 -13.19 -7.74
C ARG A 262 -6.71 -12.40 -6.48
N ILE A 263 -7.07 -13.10 -5.42
CA ILE A 263 -7.44 -12.49 -4.15
C ILE A 263 -6.56 -13.09 -3.06
N ASP A 264 -5.96 -12.21 -2.26
CA ASP A 264 -5.13 -12.49 -1.10
C ASP A 264 -5.78 -11.75 0.08
N GLY A 265 -6.30 -12.51 1.05
CA GLY A 265 -6.92 -11.97 2.27
C GLY A 265 -5.88 -11.25 3.12
N GLY A 266 -4.81 -11.96 3.44
CA GLY A 266 -3.65 -11.43 4.14
C GLY A 266 -3.63 -11.93 5.56
N ARG A 267 -3.81 -11.05 6.54
CA ARG A 267 -3.86 -11.42 7.96
C ARG A 267 -5.22 -11.10 8.54
N GLY A 268 -5.64 -11.97 9.45
CA GLY A 268 -6.88 -11.86 10.18
C GLY A 268 -7.94 -12.76 9.55
N ARG A 269 -9.18 -12.60 9.98
CA ARG A 269 -10.24 -13.53 9.60
C ARG A 269 -11.02 -12.96 8.44
N ASP A 270 -10.79 -13.47 7.24
CA ASP A 270 -11.30 -12.88 6.01
C ASP A 270 -12.49 -13.65 5.44
N ARG A 271 -13.27 -12.94 4.63
CA ARG A 271 -14.30 -13.53 3.76
C ARG A 271 -14.00 -13.17 2.33
N ILE A 272 -13.74 -14.19 1.53
CA ILE A 272 -13.31 -14.06 0.14
C ILE A 272 -14.32 -14.76 -0.78
N GLU A 273 -14.77 -14.02 -1.80
CA GLU A 273 -15.67 -14.48 -2.84
C GLU A 273 -14.98 -14.31 -4.20
N GLY A 274 -14.71 -15.40 -4.92
CA GLY A 274 -14.06 -15.36 -6.23
C GLY A 274 -15.00 -14.80 -7.30
N GLY A 275 -16.20 -15.36 -7.39
CA GLY A 275 -17.26 -14.87 -8.26
C GLY A 275 -17.41 -15.70 -9.53
N ARG A 276 -17.25 -15.09 -10.70
CA ARG A 276 -17.34 -15.82 -11.98
C ARG A 276 -15.99 -15.95 -12.63
N GLY A 277 -15.70 -17.15 -13.11
CA GLY A 277 -14.54 -17.46 -13.92
C GLY A 277 -13.50 -18.19 -13.08
N ARG A 278 -12.30 -18.43 -13.62
CA ARG A 278 -11.26 -19.14 -12.90
C ARG A 278 -10.48 -18.20 -11.98
N ASP A 279 -10.71 -18.35 -10.70
CA ASP A 279 -10.16 -17.51 -9.65
C ASP A 279 -9.08 -18.24 -8.85
N ARG A 280 -8.20 -17.45 -8.23
CA ARG A 280 -7.22 -17.94 -7.26
C ARG A 280 -7.40 -17.17 -5.97
N LEU A 281 -7.77 -17.89 -4.92
CA LEU A 281 -8.07 -17.36 -3.60
C LEU A 281 -7.01 -17.89 -2.61
N ASP A 282 -6.40 -16.99 -1.86
CA ASP A 282 -5.48 -17.26 -0.74
C ASP A 282 -6.06 -16.52 0.48
N GLY A 283 -6.45 -17.23 1.54
CA GLY A 283 -6.96 -16.63 2.77
C GLY A 283 -5.86 -15.92 3.54
N GLY A 284 -4.78 -16.65 3.82
CA GLY A 284 -3.58 -16.12 4.45
C GLY A 284 -3.43 -16.59 5.90
N ASP A 285 -3.19 -15.68 6.83
CA ASP A 285 -3.12 -15.99 8.26
C ASP A 285 -4.49 -15.72 8.92
N GLY A 286 -5.21 -16.73 9.39
CA GLY A 286 -6.45 -16.58 10.17
C GLY A 286 -7.50 -17.64 9.83
N ASP A 287 -8.64 -17.61 10.54
CA ASP A 287 -9.74 -18.55 10.29
C ASP A 287 -10.66 -18.01 9.19
N ASP A 288 -10.36 -18.31 7.93
CA ASP A 288 -10.94 -17.67 6.77
C ASP A 288 -12.19 -18.37 6.22
N THR A 289 -12.90 -17.70 5.34
CA THR A 289 -13.99 -18.28 4.56
C THR A 289 -13.85 -17.92 3.10
N LEU A 290 -13.59 -18.92 2.26
CA LEU A 290 -13.37 -18.78 0.83
C LEU A 290 -14.50 -19.45 0.05
N ASP A 291 -15.10 -18.72 -0.90
CA ASP A 291 -16.12 -19.22 -1.82
C ASP A 291 -15.71 -18.94 -3.28
N GLY A 292 -15.42 -20.00 -4.04
CA GLY A 292 -15.07 -19.91 -5.46
C GLY A 292 -16.25 -19.52 -6.35
N TYR A 293 -17.48 -19.75 -5.92
CA TYR A 293 -18.73 -19.57 -6.66
C TYR A 293 -18.84 -20.38 -7.95
N GLY A 294 -18.17 -19.98 -9.03
CA GLY A 294 -18.34 -20.65 -10.30
C GLY A 294 -17.18 -20.39 -11.25
N GLY A 295 -16.53 -21.46 -11.64
CA GLY A 295 -15.19 -21.34 -12.18
C GLY A 295 -14.52 -22.70 -12.22
N ASN A 296 -13.20 -22.71 -12.31
CA ASN A 296 -12.42 -23.89 -12.01
C ASN A 296 -11.33 -23.40 -11.07
N ASP A 297 -11.69 -23.24 -9.81
CA ASP A 297 -11.04 -22.30 -8.91
C ASP A 297 -9.90 -22.96 -8.15
N THR A 298 -8.97 -22.15 -7.68
CA THR A 298 -7.88 -22.61 -6.81
C THR A 298 -8.00 -21.92 -5.47
N LEU A 299 -8.33 -22.68 -4.44
CA LEU A 299 -8.53 -22.17 -3.08
C LEU A 299 -7.38 -22.64 -2.19
N THR A 300 -6.77 -21.71 -1.48
CA THR A 300 -5.78 -21.97 -0.43
C THR A 300 -6.28 -21.25 0.81
N GLY A 301 -6.63 -21.99 1.86
CA GLY A 301 -7.06 -21.38 3.12
C GLY A 301 -5.91 -20.61 3.75
N GLY A 302 -4.86 -21.35 4.10
CA GLY A 302 -3.63 -20.77 4.62
C GLY A 302 -3.35 -21.33 6.00
N PHE A 303 -2.98 -20.47 6.94
CA PHE A 303 -2.82 -20.87 8.34
C PHE A 303 -4.10 -20.53 9.10
N GLY A 304 -4.70 -21.50 9.80
CA GLY A 304 -5.88 -21.26 10.62
C GLY A 304 -6.89 -22.38 10.42
N ASP A 305 -8.08 -22.28 11.03
CA ASP A 305 -9.15 -23.23 10.73
C ASP A 305 -10.08 -22.64 9.66
N ASP A 306 -9.89 -23.04 8.40
CA ASP A 306 -10.57 -22.42 7.25
C ASP A 306 -11.85 -23.14 6.82
N LEU A 307 -12.76 -22.35 6.21
CA LEU A 307 -13.94 -22.86 5.50
C LEU A 307 -13.79 -22.61 4.00
N LEU A 308 -13.73 -23.70 3.22
CA LEU A 308 -13.54 -23.65 1.77
C LEU A 308 -14.78 -24.18 1.04
N ILE A 309 -15.26 -23.42 0.06
CA ILE A 309 -16.41 -23.73 -0.79
C ILE A 309 -15.93 -23.61 -2.24
N GLY A 310 -15.82 -24.73 -2.96
CA GLY A 310 -15.35 -24.72 -4.36
C GLY A 310 -16.38 -24.07 -5.29
N GLY A 311 -17.65 -24.34 -5.04
CA GLY A 311 -18.76 -23.89 -5.85
C GLY A 311 -18.95 -24.77 -7.08
N ARG A 312 -19.22 -24.15 -8.23
CA ARG A 312 -19.42 -24.89 -9.47
C ARG A 312 -18.14 -24.98 -10.25
N GLY A 313 -17.73 -26.19 -10.56
CA GLY A 313 -16.84 -26.47 -11.68
C GLY A 313 -15.87 -27.57 -11.34
N LYS A 314 -14.58 -27.35 -11.61
CA LYS A 314 -13.52 -28.29 -11.25
C LYS A 314 -12.50 -27.55 -10.42
N ASP A 315 -12.59 -27.72 -9.12
CA ASP A 315 -11.91 -26.86 -8.18
C ASP A 315 -10.69 -27.59 -7.59
N THR A 316 -9.70 -26.82 -7.18
CA THR A 316 -8.46 -27.33 -6.59
C THR A 316 -8.27 -26.70 -5.23
N PHE A 317 -8.39 -27.51 -4.19
CA PHE A 317 -8.12 -27.13 -2.82
C PHE A 317 -6.65 -27.40 -2.52
N VAL A 318 -5.92 -26.38 -2.09
CA VAL A 318 -4.47 -26.42 -1.94
C VAL A 318 -4.11 -26.30 -0.48
N PHE A 319 -3.32 -27.25 0.00
CA PHE A 319 -2.79 -27.28 1.35
C PHE A 319 -1.26 -27.31 1.28
N ARG A 320 -0.59 -26.64 2.21
CA ARG A 320 0.87 -26.47 2.18
C ARG A 320 1.46 -27.05 3.46
N SER A 321 2.04 -28.23 3.34
CA SER A 321 2.84 -28.80 4.42
C SER A 321 4.18 -28.06 4.48
N PHE A 322 4.35 -27.25 5.52
CA PHE A 322 5.59 -26.53 5.80
C PHE A 322 6.39 -27.29 6.86
N PRO A 323 7.73 -27.39 6.73
CA PRO A 323 8.57 -27.96 7.78
C PRO A 323 8.62 -27.13 9.08
N ASP A 324 7.96 -25.97 9.15
CA ASP A 324 7.93 -25.13 10.35
C ASP A 324 6.74 -25.49 11.26
N ASP A 325 6.84 -25.18 12.56
CA ASP A 325 5.83 -25.54 13.57
C ASP A 325 4.49 -24.78 13.40
N ARG A 326 4.27 -24.11 12.26
CA ARG A 326 3.01 -23.44 11.94
C ARG A 326 2.11 -24.44 11.23
N SER A 327 1.05 -24.83 11.92
CA SER A 327 0.04 -25.73 11.39
C SER A 327 -0.90 -24.96 10.47
N ASP A 328 -1.24 -25.57 9.35
CA ASP A 328 -2.36 -25.18 8.48
C ASP A 328 -3.72 -25.37 9.18
N GLY A 329 -3.78 -25.92 10.40
CA GLY A 329 -5.01 -26.05 11.17
C GLY A 329 -5.93 -27.19 10.72
N THR A 330 -7.22 -27.05 11.04
CA THR A 330 -8.30 -27.98 10.66
C THR A 330 -9.28 -27.31 9.72
N ASP A 331 -9.12 -27.59 8.43
CA ASP A 331 -9.90 -26.99 7.36
C ASP A 331 -11.13 -27.80 7.02
N ARG A 332 -12.18 -27.13 6.55
CA ARG A 332 -13.47 -27.74 6.20
C ARG A 332 -13.80 -27.43 4.74
N ILE A 333 -14.06 -28.48 3.96
CA ILE A 333 -14.60 -28.38 2.60
C ILE A 333 -16.03 -28.92 2.62
N VAL A 334 -17.00 -28.09 2.23
CA VAL A 334 -18.43 -28.38 2.42
C VAL A 334 -19.16 -28.85 1.17
N ASP A 335 -18.53 -28.75 0.00
CA ASP A 335 -19.14 -29.06 -1.29
C ASP A 335 -18.23 -29.87 -2.24
N PHE A 336 -17.25 -30.59 -1.70
CA PHE A 336 -16.29 -31.38 -2.47
C PHE A 336 -16.97 -32.41 -3.41
N GLU A 337 -16.74 -32.28 -4.72
CA GLU A 337 -17.23 -33.20 -5.75
C GLU A 337 -16.10 -34.12 -6.24
N ALA A 338 -16.01 -35.34 -5.69
CA ALA A 338 -14.90 -36.29 -5.94
C ALA A 338 -14.61 -36.62 -7.42
N ASP A 339 -15.60 -36.50 -8.32
CA ASP A 339 -15.44 -36.73 -9.76
C ASP A 339 -14.95 -35.50 -10.54
N LYS A 340 -14.84 -34.34 -9.88
CA LYS A 340 -14.48 -33.05 -10.50
C LYS A 340 -13.30 -32.38 -9.82
N ASP A 341 -13.28 -32.41 -8.49
CA ASP A 341 -12.38 -31.62 -7.67
C ASP A 341 -11.12 -32.39 -7.27
N THR A 342 -10.09 -31.62 -6.93
CA THR A 342 -8.77 -32.14 -6.60
C THR A 342 -8.30 -31.55 -5.27
N ILE A 343 -7.70 -32.39 -4.43
CA ILE A 343 -6.95 -31.95 -3.26
C ILE A 343 -5.46 -31.99 -3.60
N ARG A 344 -4.78 -30.85 -3.48
CA ARG A 344 -3.36 -30.71 -3.79
C ARG A 344 -2.58 -30.35 -2.54
N ILE A 345 -1.66 -31.23 -2.16
CA ILE A 345 -0.76 -31.05 -1.00
C ILE A 345 0.63 -30.71 -1.52
N VAL A 346 1.17 -29.56 -1.13
CA VAL A 346 2.51 -29.10 -1.53
C VAL A 346 3.47 -29.25 -0.36
N GLY A 347 4.69 -29.76 -0.60
CA GLY A 347 5.74 -29.88 0.43
C GLY A 347 5.64 -31.11 1.35
N GLY A 348 4.46 -31.74 1.44
CA GLY A 348 4.19 -32.89 2.32
C GLY A 348 4.58 -34.25 1.74
N SER A 349 4.55 -35.26 2.60
CA SER A 349 4.82 -36.66 2.23
C SER A 349 3.54 -37.47 2.10
N ALA A 350 3.44 -38.27 1.03
CA ALA A 350 2.34 -39.21 0.86
C ALA A 350 2.26 -40.29 1.96
N ALA A 351 3.30 -40.43 2.77
CA ALA A 351 3.36 -41.35 3.91
C ALA A 351 2.61 -40.82 5.14
N ASP A 352 2.51 -39.50 5.28
CA ASP A 352 1.81 -38.85 6.40
C ASP A 352 0.30 -38.76 6.12
N LEU A 353 -0.08 -38.91 4.84
CA LEU A 353 -1.47 -38.91 4.40
C LEU A 353 -2.26 -40.12 4.94
N SER A 354 -3.22 -39.86 5.82
CA SER A 354 -4.24 -40.82 6.26
C SER A 354 -5.64 -40.30 5.94
N VAL A 355 -6.55 -41.21 5.55
CA VAL A 355 -7.95 -40.88 5.21
C VAL A 355 -8.84 -41.78 6.04
N THR A 356 -9.72 -41.18 6.84
CA THR A 356 -10.63 -41.90 7.73
C THR A 356 -12.04 -41.34 7.61
N VAL A 357 -13.04 -42.18 7.88
CA VAL A 357 -14.44 -41.73 7.95
C VAL A 357 -14.81 -41.54 9.43
N SER A 358 -15.33 -40.37 9.76
CA SER A 358 -15.78 -40.01 11.10
C SER A 358 -17.25 -39.58 11.03
N GLY A 359 -18.16 -40.48 11.38
CA GLY A 359 -19.59 -40.21 11.26
C GLY A 359 -20.03 -40.08 9.80
N SER A 360 -20.48 -38.89 9.42
CA SER A 360 -20.88 -38.52 8.06
C SER A 360 -19.74 -37.92 7.23
N ASP A 361 -18.57 -37.69 7.83
CA ASP A 361 -17.51 -36.89 7.23
C ASP A 361 -16.28 -37.74 6.90
N THR A 362 -15.50 -37.29 5.92
CA THR A 362 -14.18 -37.84 5.61
C THR A 362 -13.13 -36.90 6.18
N VAL A 363 -12.27 -37.43 7.06
CA VAL A 363 -11.16 -36.71 7.69
C VAL A 363 -9.85 -37.16 7.04
N ILE A 364 -9.10 -36.20 6.53
CA ILE A 364 -7.81 -36.37 5.89
C ILE A 364 -6.76 -35.71 6.76
N ASP A 365 -5.85 -36.50 7.32
CA ASP A 365 -4.67 -35.99 8.02
C ASP A 365 -3.50 -36.07 7.04
N TYR A 366 -2.77 -34.98 6.83
CA TYR A 366 -1.61 -34.92 5.94
C TYR A 366 -0.29 -34.56 6.67
N GLY A 367 -0.27 -34.68 8.00
CA GLY A 367 0.90 -34.42 8.84
C GLY A 367 0.84 -33.06 9.54
N ASP A 368 0.80 -31.97 8.76
CA ASP A 368 0.85 -30.59 9.29
C ASP A 368 -0.53 -29.96 9.53
N GLY A 369 -1.58 -30.61 9.05
CA GLY A 369 -2.96 -30.15 9.17
C GLY A 369 -3.97 -31.26 8.91
N THR A 370 -5.25 -30.94 9.10
CA THR A 370 -6.37 -31.85 8.89
C THR A 370 -7.40 -31.21 7.97
N ILE A 371 -7.93 -31.98 7.02
CA ILE A 371 -9.02 -31.57 6.14
C ILE A 371 -10.25 -32.40 6.49
N VAL A 372 -11.39 -31.75 6.67
CA VAL A 372 -12.70 -32.37 6.87
C VAL A 372 -13.55 -32.13 5.63
N LEU A 373 -13.88 -33.20 4.91
CA LEU A 373 -14.87 -33.19 3.85
C LEU A 373 -16.23 -33.46 4.49
N GLU A 374 -17.08 -32.44 4.60
CA GLU A 374 -18.36 -32.53 5.32
C GLU A 374 -19.39 -33.34 4.54
N ASP A 375 -20.16 -34.16 5.26
CA ASP A 375 -21.25 -34.97 4.71
C ASP A 375 -20.82 -35.89 3.55
N GLN A 376 -19.53 -36.27 3.52
CA GLN A 376 -18.94 -37.20 2.57
C GLN A 376 -18.36 -38.43 3.29
N THR A 377 -18.60 -39.63 2.73
CA THR A 377 -17.98 -40.88 3.21
C THR A 377 -17.08 -41.49 2.14
N LEU A 378 -16.03 -40.76 1.78
CA LEU A 378 -15.04 -41.11 0.76
C LEU A 378 -13.87 -41.90 1.35
N THR A 379 -13.33 -42.81 0.56
CA THR A 379 -12.08 -43.51 0.80
C THR A 379 -10.93 -42.81 0.08
N ARG A 380 -9.69 -43.21 0.37
CA ARG A 380 -8.50 -42.66 -0.30
C ARG A 380 -8.56 -42.80 -1.83
N ASP A 381 -9.12 -43.89 -2.34
CA ASP A 381 -9.18 -44.17 -3.78
C ASP A 381 -10.23 -43.30 -4.50
N ASP A 382 -11.15 -42.69 -3.76
CA ASP A 382 -12.18 -41.80 -4.30
C ASP A 382 -11.66 -40.36 -4.49
N ILE A 383 -10.50 -40.03 -3.91
CA ILE A 383 -9.97 -38.65 -3.87
C ILE A 383 -8.72 -38.54 -4.74
N THR A 384 -8.72 -37.54 -5.63
CA THR A 384 -7.53 -37.21 -6.41
C THR A 384 -6.59 -36.36 -5.54
N PHE A 385 -5.46 -36.95 -5.16
CA PHE A 385 -4.36 -36.25 -4.47
C PHE A 385 -3.24 -35.91 -5.45
N GLU A 386 -2.83 -34.64 -5.46
CA GLU A 386 -1.61 -34.19 -6.13
C GLU A 386 -0.55 -33.79 -5.12
N PHE A 387 0.65 -34.38 -5.20
CA PHE A 387 1.80 -34.01 -4.38
C PHE A 387 2.77 -33.15 -5.20
N GLY A 388 2.99 -31.90 -4.78
CA GLY A 388 3.99 -31.01 -5.37
C GLY A 388 5.34 -31.10 -4.65
N MET A 389 6.44 -31.23 -5.42
CA MET A 389 7.82 -31.05 -4.92
C MET A 389 8.13 -29.57 -4.66
#